data_AF-A0A952LTQ3-F1
#
_entry.id   AF-A0A952LTQ3-F1
#
_cell.length_a   1.000
_cell.length_b   1.000
_cell.length_c   1.000
_cell.angle_alpha   90.00
_cell.angle_beta   90.00
_cell.angle_gamma   90.00
#
_symmetry.space_group_name_H-M   'P 1'
#
loop_
_entity.id
_entity.type
_entity.pdbx_description
1 polymer ?
#
loop_
_entity_poly.entity_id
_entity_poly.type
_entity_poly.pdbx_seq_one_letter_code
_entity_poly.pdbx_strand_id
1 'polypeptide(L)' 'MTKKFDAESHFTAMQNTMDLTIDAAWKPMVLQHLSIAAEMAQLINNTPLPENELALANTFFAGEAKRANRDDT' A
#
# COMPACT_ATOMS: atom_id res chain seq x y z
N MET A 1 11.48 11.95 -2.08
CA MET A 1 10.94 11.94 -3.46
C MET A 1 10.13 13.22 -3.66
N THR A 2 10.45 14.04 -4.66
CA THR A 2 10.06 15.47 -4.72
C THR A 2 8.99 15.80 -5.77
N LYS A 3 8.38 14.81 -6.44
CA LYS A 3 7.26 15.06 -7.36
C LYS A 3 5.93 14.70 -6.70
N LYS A 4 4.94 15.59 -6.85
CA LYS A 4 3.55 15.37 -6.43
C LYS A 4 2.99 14.16 -7.17
N PHE A 5 2.18 13.35 -6.48
CA PHE A 5 1.50 12.22 -7.09
C PHE A 5 0.55 12.70 -8.20
N ASP A 6 0.61 12.06 -9.36
CA ASP A 6 -0.25 12.31 -10.51
C ASP A 6 -1.15 11.09 -10.74
N ALA A 7 -2.41 11.24 -10.32
CA ALA A 7 -3.39 10.16 -10.38
C ALA A 7 -3.74 9.76 -11.82
N GLU A 8 -3.72 10.68 -12.78
CA GLU A 8 -4.10 10.37 -14.17
C GLU A 8 -3.03 9.55 -14.88
N SER A 9 -1.77 9.97 -14.75
CA SER A 9 -0.64 9.22 -15.27
C SER A 9 -0.56 7.84 -14.61
N HIS A 10 -0.77 7.77 -13.29
CA HIS A 10 -0.79 6.50 -12.56
C HIS A 10 -1.92 5.59 -13.02
N PHE A 11 -3.16 6.09 -13.13
CA PHE A 11 -4.32 5.35 -13.61
C PHE A 11 -4.11 4.75 -15.00
N THR A 12 -3.54 5.54 -15.92
CA THR A 12 -3.25 5.09 -17.29
C THR A 12 -2.19 3.98 -17.28
N ALA A 13 -1.11 4.16 -16.53
CA ALA A 13 -0.06 3.15 -16.40
C ALA A 13 -0.59 1.85 -15.77
N MET A 14 -1.43 1.96 -14.74
CA MET A 14 -1.97 0.81 -14.01
C MET A 14 -2.91 -0.02 -14.88
N GLN A 15 -3.83 0.61 -15.63
CA GLN A 15 -4.71 -0.09 -16.54
C GLN A 15 -3.92 -0.91 -17.57
N ASN A 16 -2.90 -0.30 -18.18
CA ASN A 16 -2.07 -0.98 -19.18
C ASN A 16 -1.24 -2.12 -18.56
N THR A 17 -0.72 -1.92 -17.35
CA THR A 17 0.16 -2.90 -16.68
C THR A 17 -0.61 -4.11 -16.18
N MET A 18 -1.83 -3.89 -15.69
CA MET A 18 -2.67 -4.94 -15.10
C MET A 18 -3.71 -5.50 -16.07
N ASP A 19 -3.72 -5.05 -17.32
CA ASP A 19 -4.72 -5.37 -18.33
C ASP A 19 -6.16 -5.16 -17.83
N LEU A 20 -6.37 -4.04 -17.12
CA LEU A 20 -7.67 -3.69 -16.57
C LEU A 20 -8.45 -2.83 -17.55
N THR A 21 -9.69 -3.23 -17.82
CA THR A 21 -10.66 -2.38 -18.51
C THR A 21 -11.53 -1.67 -17.48
N ILE A 22 -11.35 -0.36 -17.33
CA ILE A 22 -12.20 0.47 -16.46
C ILE A 22 -13.13 1.28 -17.36
N ASP A 23 -14.44 1.15 -17.13
CA ASP A 23 -15.44 1.95 -17.83
C ASP A 23 -15.19 3.44 -17.60
N ALA A 24 -15.27 4.23 -18.67
CA ALA A 24 -15.04 5.66 -18.66
C ALA A 24 -15.91 6.41 -17.63
N ALA A 25 -17.12 5.91 -17.34
CA ALA A 25 -18.00 6.47 -16.31
C ALA A 25 -17.41 6.35 -14.89
N TRP A 26 -16.55 5.36 -14.64
CA TRP A 26 -15.93 5.11 -13.34
C TRP A 26 -14.61 5.86 -13.17
N LYS A 27 -13.98 6.31 -14.26
CA LYS A 27 -12.68 7.01 -14.23
C LYS A 27 -12.64 8.14 -13.18
N PRO A 28 -13.63 9.07 -13.08
CA PRO A 28 -13.57 10.15 -12.08
C PRO A 28 -13.49 9.63 -10.65
N MET A 29 -14.26 8.58 -10.34
CA MET A 29 -14.28 7.96 -9.01
C MET A 29 -12.95 7.27 -8.69
N VAL A 30 -12.37 6.55 -9.65
CA VAL A 30 -11.08 5.88 -9.45
C VAL A 30 -9.97 6.91 -9.22
N LEU A 31 -9.93 8.00 -9.99
CA LEU A 31 -8.94 9.07 -9.80
C LEU A 31 -9.05 9.73 -8.41
N GLN A 32 -10.27 9.92 -7.92
CA GLN A 32 -10.50 10.44 -6.56
C GLN A 32 -9.94 9.49 -5.51
N HIS A 33 -10.21 8.18 -5.61
CA HIS A 33 -9.70 7.19 -4.65
C HIS A 33 -8.18 7.06 -4.70
N LEU A 34 -7.57 7.10 -5.89
CA LEU A 34 -6.11 7.11 -6.03
C LEU A 34 -5.47 8.32 -5.35
N SER A 35 -6.10 9.50 -5.45
CA SER A 35 -5.62 10.71 -4.79
C SER A 35 -5.67 10.58 -3.26
N ILE A 36 -6.78 10.07 -2.71
CA ILE A 36 -6.94 9.81 -1.28
C ILE A 36 -5.90 8.79 -0.79
N ALA A 37 -5.70 7.70 -1.53
CA ALA A 37 -4.71 6.68 -1.19
C ALA A 37 -3.28 7.26 -1.17
N ALA A 38 -2.96 8.17 -2.09
CA ALA A 38 -1.66 8.86 -2.10
C ALA A 38 -1.46 9.75 -0.87
N GLU A 39 -2.51 10.45 -0.41
CA GLU A 39 -2.47 11.24 0.84
C GLU A 39 -2.25 10.33 2.05
N MET A 40 -2.97 9.21 2.13
CA MET A 40 -2.76 8.21 3.19
C MET A 40 -1.34 7.63 3.18
N ALA A 41 -0.80 7.33 2.00
CA ALA A 41 0.57 6.84 1.87
C ALA A 41 1.61 7.87 2.34
N GLN A 42 1.37 9.16 2.11
CA GLN A 42 2.24 10.23 2.63
C GLN A 42 2.21 10.29 4.16
N LEU A 43 1.05 10.11 4.79
CA LEU A 43 0.96 10.05 6.26
C LEU A 43 1.77 8.88 6.81
N ILE A 44 1.66 7.70 6.20
CA ILE A 44 2.41 6.50 6.60
C ILE A 44 3.91 6.72 6.42
N ASN A 45 4.35 7.26 5.28
CA ASN A 45 5.78 7.52 5.01
C ASN A 45 6.41 8.52 5.98
N ASN A 46 5.62 9.45 6.51
CA ASN A 46 6.08 10.43 7.49
C ASN A 46 5.98 9.92 8.94
N THR A 47 5.39 8.74 9.15
CA THR A 47 5.30 8.13 10.48
C THR A 47 6.64 7.50 10.83
N PRO A 48 7.24 7.81 11.99
CA PRO A 48 8.51 7.22 12.39
C PRO A 48 8.34 5.72 12.63
N LEU A 49 9.12 4.90 11.92
CA LEU A 49 9.22 3.46 12.14
C LEU A 49 10.49 3.14 12.94
N PRO A 50 10.46 2.16 13.86
CA PRO A 50 11.67 1.72 14.55
C PRO A 50 12.67 1.13 13.56
N GLU A 51 13.88 1.68 13.50
CA GLU A 51 14.92 1.22 12.55
C GLU A 51 15.37 -0.22 12.80
N ASN A 52 15.16 -0.74 14.01
CA ASN A 52 15.58 -2.05 14.44
C ASN A 52 14.47 -3.12 14.37
N GLU A 53 13.24 -2.76 13.98
CA GLU A 53 12.11 -3.69 13.94
C GLU A 53 11.15 -3.34 12.79
N LEU A 54 11.46 -3.86 11.60
CA LEU A 54 10.59 -3.84 10.42
C LEU A 54 9.91 -5.19 10.22
N ALA A 55 9.38 -5.78 11.30
CA ALA A 55 8.60 -7.00 11.19
C ALA A 55 7.29 -6.67 10.43
N LEU A 56 7.00 -7.45 9.39
CA LEU A 56 5.67 -7.40 8.78
C LEU A 56 4.65 -7.71 9.85
N ALA A 57 3.49 -7.05 9.79
CA ALA A 57 2.33 -7.48 10.56
C ALA A 57 2.12 -8.99 10.35
N ASN A 58 1.72 -9.71 11.41
CA ASN A 58 1.60 -11.17 11.39
C ASN A 58 0.88 -11.66 10.13
N THR A 59 1.67 -12.14 9.17
CA THR A 59 1.19 -12.77 7.94
C THR A 59 1.24 -14.28 8.16
N PHE A 60 0.37 -15.00 7.47
CA PHE A 60 0.28 -16.45 7.55
C PHE A 60 1.65 -17.11 7.34
N PHE A 61 2.05 -17.99 8.26
CA PHE A 61 3.23 -18.83 8.12
C PHE A 61 2.80 -20.22 7.62
N ALA A 62 3.24 -20.59 6.41
CA ALA A 62 3.06 -21.96 5.92
C ALA A 62 4.11 -22.87 6.59
N GLY A 63 3.75 -23.47 7.72
CA GLY A 63 4.59 -24.38 8.50
C GLY A 63 4.03 -24.58 9.91
N GLU A 64 4.43 -25.64 10.62
CA GLU A 64 3.97 -25.88 12.00
C GLU A 64 4.26 -24.65 12.86
N ALA A 65 3.19 -24.05 13.37
CA ALA A 65 3.26 -22.88 14.23
C ALA A 65 3.94 -23.23 15.56
N LYS A 66 5.27 -23.23 15.61
CA LYS A 66 5.96 -22.92 16.85
C LYS A 66 5.87 -21.41 17.04
N ARG A 67 4.77 -20.99 17.69
CA ARG A 67 4.82 -19.78 18.52
C ARG A 67 5.92 -20.05 19.54
N ALA A 68 7.12 -19.56 19.28
CA ALA A 68 8.15 -19.52 20.30
C ALA A 68 7.61 -18.58 21.38
N ASN A 69 7.34 -19.16 22.55
CA ASN A 69 7.05 -18.42 23.76
C ASN A 69 8.02 -17.25 23.89
N ARG A 70 7.49 -16.05 24.07
CA ARG A 70 8.22 -15.07 24.86
C ARG A 70 7.82 -15.37 26.29
N ASP A 71 8.54 -16.33 26.87
CA ASP A 71 8.43 -16.73 28.26
C ASP A 71 8.61 -15.50 29.16
N ASP A 72 7.88 -15.55 30.26
CA ASP A 72 8.12 -14.85 31.50
C ASP A 72 9.63 -14.66 31.79
N THR A 73 10.08 -13.42 31.87
CA THR A 73 10.96 -12.87 32.93
C THR A 73 11.11 -11.36 32.81
#